data_AF-A0A1G3WKV2-F1
#
_entry.id   AF-A0A1G3WKV2-F1
#
_cell.length_a   1.000
_cell.length_b   1.000
_cell.length_c   1.000
_cell.angle_alpha   90.00
_cell.angle_beta   90.00
_cell.angle_gamma   90.00
#
_symmetry.space_group_name_H-M   'P 1'
#
loop_
_entity.id
_entity.type
_entity.pdbx_description
1 polymer ?
#
loop_
_entity_poly.entity_id
_entity_poly.type
_entity_poly.pdbx_seq_one_letter_code
_entity_poly.pdbx_strand_id
1 'polypeptide(L)'
;MIPKNQPDRFRFMEKLFLRVVLALTIFSALLLLFAVIAVNQIIVVPAAITAATGMLLYVHGGNILFGFLRILKFLFVIRPLKQRVSIGRSLLAMILSPVAGIMAYFAFFFMALTGCAA
;
A
#
# COMPACT_ATOMS: atom_id res chain seq x y z
N MET A 1 18.13 6.28 -28.52
CA MET A 1 17.97 4.81 -28.59
C MET A 1 17.32 4.34 -27.30
N ILE A 2 16.11 3.80 -27.38
CA ILE A 2 15.38 3.28 -26.20
C ILE A 2 15.82 1.83 -26.00
N PRO A 3 16.35 1.46 -24.82
CA PRO A 3 16.92 0.13 -24.63
C PRO A 3 15.85 -0.95 -24.80
N LYS A 4 16.16 -1.95 -25.65
CA LYS A 4 15.31 -3.09 -26.05
C LYS A 4 14.76 -3.91 -24.85
N ASN A 5 15.34 -3.73 -23.65
CA ASN A 5 14.98 -4.41 -22.40
C ASN A 5 14.02 -3.64 -21.47
N GLN A 6 13.50 -2.46 -21.87
CA GLN A 6 12.55 -1.70 -21.04
C GLN A 6 11.22 -2.41 -20.70
N PRO A 7 10.55 -3.14 -21.62
CA PRO A 7 9.22 -3.69 -21.33
C PRO A 7 9.26 -4.83 -20.29
N ASP A 8 10.30 -5.66 -20.30
CA ASP A 8 10.43 -6.78 -19.36
C ASP A 8 10.73 -6.30 -17.93
N ARG A 9 11.58 -5.28 -17.79
CA ARG A 9 11.86 -4.64 -16.50
C ARG A 9 10.61 -3.95 -15.93
N PHE A 10 9.81 -3.29 -16.78
CA PHE A 10 8.57 -2.66 -16.34
C PHE A 10 7.53 -3.70 -15.87
N ARG A 11 7.34 -4.79 -16.64
CA ARG A 11 6.44 -5.89 -16.26
C ARG A 11 6.87 -6.59 -14.97
N PHE A 12 8.18 -6.78 -14.76
CA PHE A 12 8.71 -7.34 -13.53
C PHE A 12 8.43 -6.43 -12.32
N MET A 13 8.73 -5.14 -12.44
CA MET A 13 8.45 -4.14 -11.40
C MET A 13 6.95 -4.01 -11.11
N GLU A 14 6.10 -4.18 -12.13
CA GLU A 14 4.65 -4.16 -11.99
C GLU A 14 4.14 -5.35 -11.16
N LYS A 15 4.63 -6.56 -11.45
CA LYS A 15 4.31 -7.75 -10.65
C LYS A 15 4.83 -7.63 -9.22
N LEU A 16 6.05 -7.14 -9.03
CA LEU A 16 6.65 -6.97 -7.70
C LEU A 16 5.84 -5.97 -6.87
N PHE A 17 5.54 -4.80 -7.44
CA PHE A 17 4.71 -3.80 -6.77
C PHE A 17 3.33 -4.34 -6.41
N LEU A 18 2.67 -5.05 -7.32
CA LEU A 18 1.36 -5.63 -7.04
C LEU A 18 1.42 -6.63 -5.88
N ARG A 19 2.45 -7.48 -5.81
CA ARG A 19 2.67 -8.38 -4.68
C ARG A 19 2.89 -7.63 -3.37
N VAL A 20 3.68 -6.55 -3.38
CA VAL A 20 3.94 -5.72 -2.20
C VAL A 20 2.67 -5.03 -1.72
N VAL A 21 1.90 -4.41 -2.64
CA VAL A 21 0.62 -3.77 -2.31
C VAL A 21 -0.36 -4.79 -1.73
N LEU A 22 -0.45 -5.98 -2.32
CA LEU A 22 -1.36 -7.03 -1.85
C LEU A 22 -0.95 -7.53 -0.46
N ALA A 23 0.35 -7.75 -0.22
CA ALA A 23 0.87 -8.10 1.11
C ALA A 23 0.57 -7.01 2.15
N LEU A 24 0.80 -5.74 1.82
CA LEU A 24 0.48 -4.60 2.69
C LEU A 24 -1.03 -4.49 2.95
N THR A 25 -1.86 -4.77 1.94
CA THR A 25 -3.32 -4.75 2.08
C THR A 25 -3.79 -5.82 3.05
N ILE A 26 -3.32 -7.06 2.89
CA ILE A 26 -3.64 -8.16 3.81
C ILE A 26 -3.16 -7.83 5.22
N PHE A 27 -1.93 -7.34 5.36
CA PHE A 27 -1.38 -6.97 6.66
C PHE A 27 -2.19 -5.85 7.34
N SER A 28 -2.59 -4.82 6.58
CA SER A 28 -3.44 -3.72 7.07
C SER A 28 -4.83 -4.21 7.48
N ALA A 29 -5.39 -5.19 6.75
CA ALA A 29 -6.67 -5.81 7.09
C ALA A 29 -6.59 -6.58 8.42
N LEU A 30 -5.52 -7.35 8.62
CA LEU A 30 -5.29 -8.07 9.87
C LEU A 30 -5.08 -7.11 11.04
N LEU A 31 -4.30 -6.04 10.84
CA LEU A 31 -4.10 -4.99 11.85
C LEU A 31 -5.40 -4.29 12.22
N LEU A 32 -6.24 -3.97 11.23
CA LEU A 32 -7.54 -3.35 11.46
C LEU A 32 -8.45 -4.29 12.25
N LEU A 33 -8.52 -5.57 11.87
CA LEU A 33 -9.30 -6.57 12.59
C LEU A 33 -8.83 -6.68 14.05
N PHE A 34 -7.53 -6.76 14.28
CA PHE A 34 -6.95 -6.77 15.62
C PHE A 34 -7.30 -5.52 16.42
N ALA A 35 -7.17 -4.33 15.81
CA ALA A 35 -7.47 -3.06 16.46
C ALA A 35 -8.95 -2.97 16.87
N VAL A 36 -9.87 -3.41 16.01
CA VAL A 36 -11.31 -3.45 16.30
C VAL A 36 -11.61 -4.41 17.46
N ILE A 37 -10.98 -5.60 17.48
CA ILE A 37 -11.13 -6.55 18.59
C ILE A 37 -10.61 -5.93 19.90
N ALA A 38 -9.44 -5.29 19.87
CA ALA A 38 -8.85 -4.67 21.05
C ALA A 38 -9.73 -3.56 21.61
N VAL A 39 -10.30 -2.70 20.75
CA VAL A 39 -11.28 -1.67 21.16
C VAL A 39 -12.51 -2.29 21.79
N ASN A 40 -13.11 -3.31 21.15
CA ASN A 40 -14.31 -3.97 21.66
C ASN A 40 -14.10 -4.68 23.00
N GLN A 41 -12.87 -5.13 23.28
CA GLN A 41 -12.51 -5.82 24.53
C GLN A 41 -11.89 -4.88 25.56
N ILE A 42 -11.74 -3.58 25.26
CA ILE A 42 -11.07 -2.59 26.12
C ILE A 42 -9.65 -3.05 26.50
N ILE A 43 -8.95 -3.66 25.55
CA ILE A 43 -7.57 -4.13 25.73
C ILE A 43 -6.64 -3.01 25.32
N VAL A 44 -5.80 -2.58 26.26
CA VAL A 44 -4.72 -1.61 25.99
C VAL A 44 -3.72 -2.24 25.04
N VAL A 45 -3.56 -1.64 23.86
CA VAL A 45 -2.58 -2.09 22.88
C VAL A 45 -1.20 -1.54 23.28
N PRO A 46 -0.15 -2.40 23.35
CA PRO A 46 1.20 -1.95 23.69
C PRO A 46 1.69 -0.82 22.78
N ALA A 47 2.30 0.21 23.38
CA ALA A 47 2.80 1.39 22.65
C ALA A 47 3.77 1.05 21.51
N ALA A 48 4.56 -0.02 21.65
CA ALA A 48 5.44 -0.51 20.60
C ALA A 48 4.67 -0.94 19.33
N ILE A 49 3.50 -1.57 19.49
CA ILE A 49 2.65 -2.00 18.37
C ILE A 49 1.99 -0.79 17.70
N THR A 50 1.52 0.17 18.50
CA THR A 50 0.96 1.43 17.99
C THR A 50 2.00 2.22 17.20
N ALA A 51 3.24 2.33 17.72
CA ALA A 51 4.35 2.99 17.03
C ALA A 51 4.75 2.27 15.73
N ALA A 52 4.82 0.93 15.73
CA ALA A 52 5.09 0.16 14.53
C ALA A 52 3.99 0.35 13.46
N THR A 53 2.72 0.41 13.88
CA THR A 53 1.59 0.70 12.99
C THR A 53 1.67 2.13 12.43
N GLY A 54 2.13 3.10 13.23
CA GLY A 54 2.44 4.45 12.77
C GLY A 54 3.56 4.49 11.72
N MET A 55 4.62 3.70 11.88
CA MET A 55 5.68 3.56 10.86
C MET A 55 5.14 2.96 9.56
N LEU A 56 4.22 2.00 9.66
CA LEU A 56 3.57 1.38 8.50
C LEU A 56 2.82 2.42 7.65
N LEU A 57 2.21 3.44 8.26
CA LEU A 57 1.53 4.52 7.52
C LEU A 57 2.49 5.29 6.59
N TYR A 58 3.73 5.53 7.02
CA TYR A 58 4.74 6.15 6.14
C TYR A 58 5.07 5.24 4.95
N VAL A 59 5.14 3.92 5.17
CA VAL A 59 5.34 2.94 4.09
C VAL A 59 4.17 3.01 3.09
N HIS A 60 2.92 3.10 3.56
CA HIS A 60 1.76 3.30 2.67
C HIS A 60 1.84 4.60 1.89
N GLY A 61 2.22 5.71 2.54
CA GLY A 61 2.43 7.00 1.87
C GLY A 61 3.45 6.92 0.73
N GLY A 62 4.60 6.29 0.99
CA GLY A 62 5.62 6.05 -0.04
C GLY A 62 5.13 5.17 -1.18
N ASN A 63 4.34 4.13 -0.87
CA ASN A 63 3.81 3.22 -1.88
C ASN A 63 2.77 3.87 -2.79
N ILE A 64 1.92 4.74 -2.23
CA ILE A 64 0.96 5.56 -2.99
C ILE A 64 1.71 6.51 -3.93
N LEU A 65 2.72 7.23 -3.41
CA LEU A 65 3.53 8.14 -4.22
C LEU A 65 4.24 7.41 -5.36
N PHE A 66 4.80 6.22 -5.07
CA PHE A 66 5.42 5.38 -6.08
C PHE A 66 4.42 4.91 -7.15
N GLY A 67 3.20 4.54 -6.75
CA GLY A 67 2.11 4.23 -7.67
C GLY A 67 1.79 5.37 -8.65
N PHE A 68 1.71 6.61 -8.14
CA PHE A 68 1.50 7.81 -8.95
C PHE A 68 2.65 8.06 -9.94
N LEU A 69 3.90 8.05 -9.47
CA LEU A 69 5.08 8.25 -10.32
C LEU A 69 5.15 7.21 -11.43
N ARG A 70 4.73 5.98 -11.16
CA ARG A 70 4.73 4.90 -12.15
C ARG A 70 3.69 5.09 -13.26
N ILE A 71 2.52 5.64 -12.93
CA ILE A 71 1.49 5.96 -13.93
C ILE A 71 1.93 7.13 -14.80
N LEU A 72 2.52 8.16 -14.20
CA LEU A 72 3.12 9.26 -14.96
C LEU A 72 4.16 8.70 -15.95
N LYS A 73 5.05 7.81 -15.48
CA LYS A 73 6.02 7.15 -16.36
C LYS A 73 5.35 6.32 -17.46
N PHE A 74 4.27 5.61 -17.16
CA PHE A 74 3.53 4.87 -18.18
C PHE A 74 2.90 5.78 -19.24
N LEU A 75 2.24 6.86 -18.83
CA LEU A 75 1.55 7.80 -19.72
C LEU A 75 2.51 8.60 -20.60
N PHE A 76 3.60 9.12 -20.03
CA PHE A 76 4.52 10.01 -20.73
C PHE A 76 5.64 9.29 -21.48
N VAL A 77 6.04 8.09 -21.04
CA VAL A 77 7.20 7.37 -21.62
C VAL A 77 6.79 6.12 -22.40
N ILE A 78 5.87 5.30 -21.87
CA ILE A 78 5.58 3.96 -22.42
C ILE A 78 4.43 3.98 -23.43
N ARG A 79 3.34 4.71 -23.15
CA ARG A 79 2.20 4.86 -24.05
C ARG A 79 2.57 5.39 -25.45
N PRO A 80 3.44 6.41 -25.62
CA PRO A 80 3.84 6.87 -26.95
C PRO A 80 4.61 5.81 -27.76
N LEU A 81 5.13 4.76 -27.11
CA LEU A 81 5.85 3.66 -27.76
C LEU A 81 4.93 2.55 -28.32
N LYS A 82 3.59 2.72 -28.25
CA LYS A 82 2.57 1.75 -28.74
C LYS A 82 2.78 0.30 -28.26
N GLN A 83 3.41 0.10 -27.10
CA GLN A 83 3.62 -1.25 -26.56
C GLN A 83 2.33 -1.81 -25.95
N ARG A 84 1.96 -3.06 -26.31
CA ARG A 84 0.84 -3.79 -25.70
C ARG A 84 1.23 -4.26 -24.29
N VAL A 85 0.99 -3.43 -23.28
CA VAL A 85 1.15 -3.77 -21.86
C VAL A 85 -0.24 -3.70 -21.20
N SER A 86 -0.64 -4.72 -20.44
CA SER A 86 -1.97 -4.73 -19.82
C SER A 86 -2.02 -3.82 -18.59
N ILE A 87 -2.66 -2.66 -18.73
CA ILE A 87 -2.73 -1.60 -17.70
C ILE A 87 -3.58 -1.99 -16.49
N GLY A 88 -4.47 -2.98 -16.63
CA GLY A 88 -5.42 -3.36 -15.58
C GLY A 88 -4.77 -3.72 -14.24
N ARG A 89 -3.58 -4.36 -14.25
CA ARG A 89 -2.85 -4.69 -13.02
C ARG A 89 -2.25 -3.46 -12.35
N SER A 90 -1.74 -2.51 -13.12
CA SER A 90 -1.30 -1.21 -12.60
C SER A 90 -2.43 -0.41 -11.97
N LEU A 91 -3.59 -0.34 -12.63
CA LEU A 91 -4.77 0.34 -12.12
C LEU A 91 -5.27 -0.30 -10.81
N LEU A 92 -5.35 -1.63 -10.77
CA LEU A 92 -5.74 -2.35 -9.56
C LEU A 92 -4.80 -2.04 -8.38
N ALA A 93 -3.48 -2.14 -8.58
CA ALA A 93 -2.51 -1.85 -7.53
C ALA A 93 -2.53 -0.36 -7.10
N MET A 94 -2.87 0.54 -8.01
CA MET A 94 -3.01 1.96 -7.71
C MET A 94 -4.21 2.25 -6.81
N ILE A 95 -5.34 1.56 -7.00
CA ILE A 95 -6.52 1.71 -6.13
C ILE A 95 -6.32 0.95 -4.81
N LEU A 96 -5.69 -0.21 -4.87
CA LEU A 96 -5.49 -1.04 -3.67
C LEU A 96 -4.51 -0.40 -2.68
N SER A 97 -3.53 0.38 -3.15
CA SER A 97 -2.57 1.08 -2.30
C SER A 97 -3.19 2.13 -1.34
N PRO A 98 -4.04 3.09 -1.79
CA PRO A 98 -4.73 4.01 -0.90
C PRO A 98 -5.76 3.30 -0.03
N VAL A 99 -6.45 2.26 -0.53
CA VAL A 99 -7.35 1.45 0.31
C VAL A 99 -6.59 0.81 1.47
N ALA A 100 -5.43 0.20 1.20
CA ALA A 100 -4.58 -0.37 2.24
C ALA A 100 -4.11 0.70 3.25
N GLY A 101 -3.73 1.89 2.76
CA GLY A 101 -3.35 3.01 3.62
C GLY A 101 -4.49 3.50 4.53
N ILE A 102 -5.71 3.60 4.01
CA ILE A 102 -6.90 3.96 4.79
C ILE A 102 -7.17 2.91 5.87
N MET A 103 -7.06 1.63 5.54
CA MET A 103 -7.23 0.55 6.51
C MET A 103 -6.19 0.61 7.63
N ALA A 104 -4.91 0.82 7.29
CA ALA A 104 -3.84 1.02 8.27
C ALA A 104 -4.08 2.26 9.15
N TYR A 105 -4.66 3.32 8.58
CA TYR A 105 -4.98 4.54 9.33
C TYR A 105 -6.05 4.29 10.38
N PHE A 106 -7.15 3.63 10.00
CA PHE A 106 -8.18 3.25 10.97
C PHE A 106 -7.64 2.28 12.03
N ALA A 107 -6.77 1.34 11.65
CA ALA A 107 -6.12 0.45 12.60
C ALA A 107 -5.28 1.23 13.62
N PHE A 108 -4.44 2.16 13.16
CA PHE A 108 -3.64 3.02 14.02
C PHE A 108 -4.52 3.86 14.95
N PHE A 109 -5.58 4.48 14.41
CA PHE A 109 -6.49 5.30 15.19
C PHE A 109 -7.17 4.51 16.32
N PHE A 110 -7.67 3.31 16.00
CA PHE A 110 -8.27 2.43 17.02
C PHE A 110 -7.26 1.96 18.07
N MET A 111 -6.03 1.61 17.68
CA MET A 111 -4.98 1.28 18.65
C MET A 111 -4.57 2.46 19.52
N ALA A 112 -4.58 3.68 18.98
CA ALA A 112 -4.32 4.88 19.76
C ALA A 112 -5.42 5.13 20.78
N LEU A 113 -6.69 4.91 20.40
CA LEU A 113 -7.83 5.04 21.31
C LEU A 113 -7.78 4.05 22.48
N THR A 114 -7.35 2.80 22.25
CA THR A 114 -7.18 1.84 23.36
C THR A 114 -6.06 2.24 24.32
N GLY A 115 -5.04 2.94 23.84
CA GLY A 115 -3.98 3.52 24.68
C GLY A 115 -4.47 4.65 25.58
N CYS A 116 -5.48 5.42 25.16
CA CYS A 116 -6.08 6.49 25.97
C CYS A 116 -7.08 5.99 27.01
N ALA A 117 -7.51 4.73 26.94
CA ALA A 117 -8.39 4.11 27.93
C ALA A 117 -7.63 3.51 29.13
N ALA A 118 -6.29 3.51 29.07
CA ALA A 118 -5.39 2.99 30.11
C ALA A 118 -5.18 3.97 31.27
#